data_AF-A0A415ELL3-F1
#
_entry.id   AF-A0A415ELL3-F1
#
_cell.length_a   1.000
_cell.length_b   1.000
_cell.length_c   1.000
_cell.angle_alpha   90.00
_cell.angle_beta   90.00
_cell.angle_gamma   90.00
#
_symmetry.space_group_name_H-M   'P 1'
#
loop_
_entity.id
_entity.type
_entity.pdbx_description
1 polymer ?
#
loop_
_entity_poly.entity_id
_entity_poly.type
_entity_poly.pdbx_seq_one_letter_code
_entity_poly.pdbx_strand_id
1 'polypeptide(L)'
;MKKLSRIFLCVIMALLVCLPAASALAAPSASDLASERAELRTKTYKALLQLYEKQPKSREAIQHSYGYAVFVDTSYNLGLLGGGHGRGRAINQHSKREVFMKMSQMKVGLGVGVLQSNIIFVFDTPEAFDSFVKKGWTFGGQAAAAARDGVHGDSLEGAFQVAPGMWMYRVSTKGLAAELGINGTRFTVDKKLTEPNNL
;
A
#
# COMPACT_ATOMS: atom_id res chain seq x y z
N MET A 1 54.48 -7.39 27.11
CA MET A 1 54.05 -7.92 25.79
C MET A 1 53.19 -9.19 25.88
N LYS A 2 53.48 -10.17 26.77
CA LYS A 2 52.69 -11.42 26.87
C LYS A 2 51.26 -11.28 27.43
N LYS A 3 50.96 -10.23 28.21
CA LYS A 3 49.61 -9.98 28.77
C LYS A 3 48.63 -9.37 27.76
N LEU A 4 49.12 -8.55 26.82
CA LEU A 4 48.30 -7.89 25.80
C LEU A 4 47.81 -8.89 24.73
N SER A 5 48.65 -9.88 24.39
CA SER A 5 48.31 -10.99 23.49
C SER A 5 47.23 -11.91 24.07
N ARG A 6 47.17 -12.09 25.40
CA ARG A 6 46.14 -12.90 26.08
C ARG A 6 44.77 -12.21 26.10
N ILE A 7 44.74 -10.89 26.26
CA ILE A 7 43.49 -10.10 26.24
C ILE A 7 42.92 -10.07 24.81
N PHE A 8 43.78 -9.91 23.79
CA PHE A 8 43.36 -9.92 22.39
C PHE A 8 42.83 -11.30 21.94
N LEU A 9 43.40 -12.38 22.46
CA LEU A 9 42.94 -13.75 22.19
C LEU A 9 41.57 -14.04 22.83
N CYS A 10 41.29 -13.51 24.02
CA CYS A 10 39.98 -13.63 24.67
C CYS A 10 38.88 -12.83 23.97
N VAL A 11 39.19 -11.66 23.42
CA VAL A 11 38.21 -10.82 22.69
C VAL A 11 37.83 -11.46 21.35
N ILE A 12 38.76 -12.13 20.66
CA ILE A 12 38.48 -12.86 19.42
C ILE A 12 37.68 -14.15 19.69
N MET A 13 37.93 -14.82 20.82
CA MET A 13 37.19 -16.03 21.20
C MET A 13 35.77 -15.72 21.70
N ALA A 14 35.53 -14.53 22.28
CA ALA A 14 34.19 -14.07 22.63
C ALA A 14 33.35 -13.64 21.42
N LEU A 15 33.98 -13.25 20.30
CA LEU A 15 33.28 -12.88 19.07
C LEU A 15 32.80 -14.09 18.24
N LEU A 16 33.30 -15.30 18.52
CA LEU A 16 32.95 -16.52 17.78
C LEU A 16 31.80 -17.35 18.40
N VAL A 17 31.28 -16.96 19.57
CA VAL A 17 30.24 -17.73 20.30
C VAL A 17 28.83 -17.17 20.07
N CYS A 18 28.68 -16.09 19.32
CA CYS A 18 27.37 -15.60 18.86
C CYS A 18 27.13 -16.03 17.41
N LEU A 19 27.12 -17.34 17.14
CA LEU A 19 26.33 -17.85 16.03
C LEU A 19 24.87 -17.77 16.49
N PRO A 20 24.05 -16.82 16.02
CA PRO A 20 22.62 -16.98 16.19
C PRO A 20 22.27 -18.30 15.51
N ALA A 21 21.64 -19.21 16.25
CA ALA A 21 20.99 -20.37 15.67
C ALA A 21 20.22 -19.85 14.44
N ALA A 22 20.63 -20.32 13.25
CA ALA A 22 19.93 -20.02 12.03
C ALA A 22 18.54 -20.66 12.18
N SER A 23 17.60 -19.93 12.75
CA SER A 23 16.19 -20.23 12.67
C SER A 23 15.90 -20.32 11.19
N ALA A 24 15.79 -21.54 10.67
CA ALA A 24 15.34 -21.76 9.31
C ALA A 24 14.06 -20.94 9.16
N LEU A 25 14.11 -19.89 8.34
CA LEU A 25 12.96 -19.06 8.06
C LEU A 25 12.01 -19.93 7.23
N ALA A 26 11.22 -20.76 7.92
CA ALA A 26 10.25 -21.63 7.28
C ALA A 26 9.35 -20.76 6.41
N ALA A 27 9.13 -21.21 5.17
CA ALA A 27 8.17 -20.55 4.31
C ALA A 27 6.80 -20.48 5.04
N PRO A 28 6.06 -19.37 4.91
CA PRO A 28 4.79 -19.22 5.60
C PRO A 28 3.85 -20.37 5.24
N SER A 29 3.16 -20.92 6.24
CA SER A 29 2.21 -22.00 6.04
C SER A 29 0.96 -21.50 5.31
N ALA A 30 0.16 -22.41 4.75
CA ALA A 30 -1.12 -22.06 4.14
C ALA A 30 -2.08 -21.37 5.13
N SER A 31 -2.05 -21.77 6.41
CA SER A 31 -2.81 -21.12 7.48
C SER A 31 -2.33 -19.71 7.78
N ASP A 32 -1.02 -19.46 7.73
CA ASP A 32 -0.47 -18.11 7.96
C ASP A 32 -0.93 -17.16 6.85
N LEU A 33 -0.84 -17.60 5.59
CA LEU A 33 -1.30 -16.81 4.44
C LEU A 33 -2.82 -16.57 4.49
N ALA A 34 -3.61 -17.56 4.90
CA ALA A 34 -5.06 -17.41 5.06
C ALA A 34 -5.42 -16.39 6.16
N SER A 35 -4.71 -16.44 7.29
CA SER A 35 -4.86 -15.48 8.39
C SER A 35 -4.51 -14.06 7.94
N GLU A 36 -3.39 -13.91 7.22
CA GLU A 36 -2.94 -12.63 6.68
C GLU A 36 -3.94 -12.04 5.67
N ARG A 37 -4.51 -12.87 4.80
CA ARG A 37 -5.59 -12.46 3.88
C ARG A 37 -6.81 -11.97 4.66
N ALA A 38 -7.23 -12.67 5.71
CA ALA A 38 -8.36 -12.31 6.55
C ALA A 38 -8.12 -10.99 7.30
N GLU A 39 -6.93 -10.79 7.85
CA GLU A 39 -6.55 -9.52 8.48
C GLU A 39 -6.63 -8.36 7.49
N LEU A 40 -6.12 -8.57 6.27
CA LEU A 40 -6.23 -7.56 5.21
C LEU A 40 -7.68 -7.29 4.82
N ARG A 41 -8.59 -8.29 4.82
CA ARG A 41 -10.04 -8.08 4.58
C ARG A 41 -10.56 -7.05 5.58
N THR A 42 -10.33 -7.32 6.86
CA THR A 42 -10.78 -6.49 7.98
C THR A 42 -10.22 -5.07 7.88
N LYS A 43 -8.91 -4.92 7.67
CA LYS A 43 -8.27 -3.60 7.56
C LYS A 43 -8.81 -2.79 6.40
N THR A 44 -8.94 -3.40 5.22
CA THR A 44 -9.46 -2.70 4.03
C THR A 44 -10.94 -2.36 4.14
N TYR A 45 -11.74 -3.21 4.79
CA TYR A 45 -13.13 -2.90 5.05
C TYR A 45 -13.28 -1.70 5.99
N LYS A 46 -12.49 -1.67 7.07
CA LYS A 46 -12.44 -0.52 7.99
C LYS A 46 -12.01 0.77 7.26
N ALA A 47 -11.02 0.68 6.38
CA ALA A 47 -10.57 1.81 5.58
C ALA A 47 -11.68 2.37 4.66
N LEU A 48 -12.49 1.51 4.04
CA LEU A 48 -13.67 1.93 3.27
C LEU A 48 -14.71 2.63 4.15
N LEU A 49 -15.00 2.08 5.34
CA LEU A 49 -15.93 2.72 6.27
C LEU A 49 -15.45 4.12 6.66
N GLN A 50 -14.16 4.28 6.94
CA GLN A 50 -13.57 5.59 7.25
C GLN A 50 -13.69 6.57 6.07
N LEU A 51 -13.54 6.09 4.83
CA LEU A 51 -13.81 6.93 3.65
C LEU A 51 -15.28 7.35 3.60
N TYR A 52 -16.22 6.42 3.80
CA TYR A 52 -17.65 6.72 3.76
C TYR A 52 -18.11 7.67 4.88
N GLU A 53 -17.47 7.62 6.05
CA GLU A 53 -17.71 8.59 7.12
C GLU A 53 -17.26 10.00 6.74
N LYS A 54 -16.14 10.12 6.01
CA LYS A 54 -15.58 11.42 5.62
C LYS A 54 -16.17 11.98 4.33
N GLN A 55 -16.53 11.10 3.39
CA GLN A 55 -17.11 11.44 2.11
C GLN A 55 -18.22 10.44 1.74
N PRO A 56 -19.45 10.62 2.25
CA PRO A 56 -20.54 9.67 2.05
C PRO A 56 -20.85 9.34 0.59
N LYS A 57 -20.73 10.34 -0.31
CA LYS A 57 -20.97 10.19 -1.75
C LYS A 57 -20.03 9.19 -2.44
N SER A 58 -18.83 8.96 -1.87
CA SER A 58 -17.88 7.96 -2.40
C SER A 58 -18.43 6.52 -2.37
N ARG A 59 -19.45 6.25 -1.55
CA ARG A 59 -20.12 4.94 -1.53
C ARG A 59 -20.72 4.60 -2.88
N GLU A 60 -21.42 5.55 -3.48
CA GLU A 60 -22.05 5.39 -4.79
C GLU A 60 -20.98 5.19 -5.86
N ALA A 61 -19.95 6.04 -5.88
CA ALA A 61 -18.84 5.92 -6.82
C ALA A 61 -18.17 4.55 -6.76
N ILE A 62 -17.90 4.03 -5.56
CA ILE A 62 -17.30 2.71 -5.39
C ILE A 62 -18.27 1.61 -5.83
N GLN A 63 -19.56 1.70 -5.46
CA GLN A 63 -20.57 0.69 -5.82
C GLN A 63 -20.80 0.58 -7.33
N HIS A 64 -20.72 1.69 -8.07
CA HIS A 64 -20.95 1.72 -9.52
C HIS A 64 -19.67 1.55 -10.36
N SER A 65 -18.50 1.46 -9.73
CA SER A 65 -17.23 1.24 -10.41
C SER A 65 -17.08 -0.17 -11.00
N TYR A 66 -16.23 -0.32 -12.01
CA TYR A 66 -15.85 -1.64 -12.52
C TYR A 66 -15.12 -2.47 -11.46
N GLY A 67 -14.28 -1.80 -10.68
CA GLY A 67 -13.53 -2.36 -9.57
C GLY A 67 -12.97 -1.25 -8.69
N TYR A 68 -12.45 -1.63 -7.53
CA TYR A 68 -11.80 -0.71 -6.62
C TYR A 68 -10.61 -1.38 -5.94
N ALA A 69 -9.66 -0.60 -5.44
CA ALA A 69 -8.56 -1.11 -4.64
C ALA A 69 -8.38 -0.29 -3.37
N VAL A 70 -8.11 -0.97 -2.25
CA VAL A 70 -7.97 -0.33 -0.94
C VAL A 70 -6.64 -0.75 -0.35
N PHE A 71 -5.87 0.23 0.08
CA PHE A 71 -4.58 0.06 0.73
C PHE A 71 -4.60 0.76 2.09
N VAL A 72 -4.03 0.09 3.09
CA VAL A 72 -3.69 0.70 4.36
C VAL A 72 -2.18 0.81 4.41
N ASP A 73 -1.69 2.02 4.63
CA ASP A 73 -0.27 2.33 4.57
C ASP A 73 0.23 3.07 5.79
N THR A 74 1.54 2.95 5.99
CA THR A 74 2.28 3.72 6.97
C THR A 74 3.52 4.28 6.28
N SER A 75 3.63 5.60 6.33
CA SER A 75 4.76 6.36 5.81
C SER A 75 5.49 7.08 6.95
N TYR A 76 6.77 7.37 6.75
CA TYR A 76 7.62 8.06 7.70
C TYR A 76 8.49 9.08 6.97
N ASN A 77 8.86 10.15 7.68
CA ASN A 77 9.86 11.12 7.22
C ASN A 77 10.89 11.33 8.34
N LEU A 78 12.15 11.49 7.94
CA LEU A 78 13.29 11.81 8.80
C LEU A 78 14.19 12.82 8.07
N GLY A 79 14.01 14.10 8.40
CA GLY A 79 14.77 15.18 7.76
C GLY A 79 14.29 15.38 6.32
N LEU A 80 15.17 15.08 5.36
CA LEU A 80 14.89 15.21 3.92
C LEU A 80 14.44 13.91 3.25
N LEU A 81 14.54 12.79 3.94
CA LEU A 81 14.25 11.46 3.40
C LEU A 81 13.05 10.85 4.11
N GLY A 82 12.29 10.06 3.37
CA GLY A 82 11.16 9.33 3.88
C GLY A 82 10.88 8.09 3.07
N GLY A 83 10.04 7.23 3.63
CA GLY A 83 9.61 6.02 2.98
C GLY A 83 8.23 5.62 3.47
N GLY A 84 7.66 4.62 2.83
CA GLY A 84 6.39 4.07 3.25
C GLY A 84 6.18 2.68 2.71
N HIS A 85 5.33 1.94 3.38
CA HIS A 85 4.86 0.66 2.91
C HIS A 85 3.39 0.53 3.24
N GLY A 86 2.70 -0.28 2.44
CA GLY A 86 1.30 -0.55 2.64
C GLY A 86 0.92 -1.88 2.04
N ARG A 87 -0.24 -2.36 2.46
CA ARG A 87 -0.85 -3.57 1.90
C ARG A 87 -2.32 -3.33 1.68
N GLY A 88 -2.85 -4.05 0.71
CA GLY A 88 -4.19 -3.82 0.24
C GLY A 88 -4.71 -4.95 -0.63
N ARG A 89 -5.84 -4.66 -1.21
CA ARG A 89 -6.56 -5.56 -2.12
C ARG A 89 -7.21 -4.76 -3.22
N ALA A 90 -7.21 -5.31 -4.43
CA ALA A 90 -8.07 -4.89 -5.53
C ALA A 90 -9.23 -5.89 -5.65
N ILE A 91 -10.45 -5.40 -5.86
CA ILE A 91 -11.65 -6.19 -6.01
C ILE A 91 -12.29 -5.85 -7.35
N ASN A 92 -12.44 -6.87 -8.20
CA ASN A 92 -13.25 -6.77 -9.40
C ASN A 92 -14.71 -6.94 -9.02
N GLN A 93 -15.55 -5.93 -9.26
CA GLN A 93 -16.93 -5.97 -8.79
C GLN A 93 -17.82 -6.94 -9.57
N HIS A 94 -17.44 -7.28 -10.81
CA HIS A 94 -18.19 -8.19 -11.66
C HIS A 94 -17.92 -9.65 -11.31
N SER A 95 -16.64 -10.03 -11.26
CA SER A 95 -16.24 -11.42 -10.97
C SER A 95 -16.15 -11.73 -9.47
N LYS A 96 -16.20 -10.70 -8.61
CA LYS A 96 -15.95 -10.78 -7.16
C LYS A 96 -14.56 -11.33 -6.79
N ARG A 97 -13.64 -11.39 -7.75
CA ARG A 97 -12.25 -11.80 -7.51
C ARG A 97 -11.51 -10.70 -6.76
N GLU A 98 -10.68 -11.13 -5.82
CA GLU A 98 -9.79 -10.26 -5.06
C GLU A 98 -8.32 -10.57 -5.40
N VAL A 99 -7.53 -9.51 -5.53
CA VAL A 99 -6.09 -9.58 -5.74
C VAL A 99 -5.40 -8.83 -4.61
N PHE A 100 -4.49 -9.50 -3.92
CA PHE A 100 -3.74 -8.90 -2.83
C PHE A 100 -2.55 -8.13 -3.40
N MET A 101 -2.34 -6.93 -2.87
CA MET A 101 -1.36 -6.01 -3.43
C MET A 101 -0.53 -5.38 -2.31
N LYS A 102 0.69 -5.02 -2.66
CA LYS A 102 1.65 -4.31 -1.81
C LYS A 102 1.96 -2.95 -2.39
N MET A 103 2.21 -2.02 -1.49
CA MET A 103 2.62 -0.66 -1.78
C MET A 103 3.99 -0.40 -1.16
N SER A 104 4.85 0.27 -1.91
CA SER A 104 6.14 0.75 -1.45
C SER A 104 6.32 2.20 -1.89
N GLN A 105 6.73 3.07 -0.98
CA GLN A 105 6.92 4.48 -1.23
C GLN A 105 8.35 4.90 -0.88
N MET A 106 8.95 5.69 -1.76
CA MET A 106 10.15 6.49 -1.47
C MET A 106 9.76 7.95 -1.54
N LYS A 107 10.17 8.74 -0.54
CA LYS A 107 9.83 10.15 -0.46
C LYS A 107 11.07 10.99 -0.20
N VAL A 108 11.15 12.13 -0.89
CA VAL A 108 12.12 13.19 -0.60
C VAL A 108 11.32 14.43 -0.21
N GLY A 109 11.64 15.03 0.92
CA GLY A 109 10.97 16.23 1.43
C GLY A 109 11.24 16.47 2.90
N LEU A 110 11.13 17.73 3.32
CA LEU A 110 11.33 18.14 4.70
C LEU A 110 10.20 17.64 5.60
N GLY A 111 10.55 16.94 6.68
CA GLY A 111 9.62 16.57 7.73
C GLY A 111 10.18 15.52 8.68
N VAL A 112 9.54 15.41 9.85
CA VAL A 112 9.81 14.35 10.82
C VAL A 112 8.48 13.80 11.30
N GLY A 113 8.33 12.47 11.28
CA GLY A 113 7.17 11.80 11.87
C GLY A 113 6.64 10.65 11.04
N VAL A 114 5.60 10.00 11.57
CA VAL A 114 4.91 8.87 10.97
C VAL A 114 3.49 9.29 10.59
N LEU A 115 3.04 8.87 9.41
CA LEU A 115 1.70 9.12 8.89
C LEU A 115 1.07 7.79 8.46
N GLN A 116 -0.03 7.45 9.10
CA GLN A 116 -0.90 6.37 8.65
C GLN A 116 -1.96 6.93 7.70
N SER A 117 -2.23 6.20 6.64
CA SER A 117 -3.21 6.58 5.63
C SER A 117 -3.91 5.36 5.04
N ASN A 118 -5.08 5.62 4.47
CA ASN A 118 -5.79 4.71 3.61
C ASN A 118 -5.83 5.32 2.21
N ILE A 119 -5.51 4.52 1.20
CA ILE A 119 -5.57 4.91 -0.20
C ILE A 119 -6.63 4.04 -0.88
N ILE A 120 -7.60 4.67 -1.51
CA ILE A 120 -8.70 3.98 -2.17
C ILE A 120 -8.71 4.39 -3.63
N PHE A 121 -8.50 3.44 -4.53
CA PHE A 121 -8.69 3.61 -5.96
C PHE A 121 -10.07 3.17 -6.39
N VAL A 122 -10.65 3.91 -7.32
CA VAL A 122 -11.91 3.58 -8.01
C VAL A 122 -11.61 3.53 -9.50
N PHE A 123 -12.01 2.44 -10.15
CA PHE A 123 -11.73 2.19 -11.56
C PHE A 123 -13.04 2.17 -12.35
N ASP A 124 -13.15 3.08 -13.31
CA ASP A 124 -14.37 3.19 -14.14
C ASP A 124 -14.40 2.12 -15.23
N THR A 125 -13.23 1.74 -15.74
CA THR A 125 -13.11 0.83 -16.89
C THR A 125 -12.38 -0.47 -16.56
N PRO A 126 -12.69 -1.56 -17.28
CA PRO A 126 -11.94 -2.80 -17.19
C PRO A 126 -10.45 -2.60 -17.46
N GLU A 127 -10.09 -1.77 -18.45
CA GLU A 127 -8.69 -1.55 -18.83
C GLU A 127 -7.89 -0.88 -17.71
N ALA A 128 -8.50 0.08 -17.00
CA ALA A 128 -7.86 0.77 -15.88
C ALA A 128 -7.58 -0.21 -14.73
N PHE A 129 -8.59 -1.02 -14.35
CA PHE A 129 -8.46 -2.03 -13.32
C PHE A 129 -7.43 -3.11 -13.69
N ASP A 130 -7.54 -3.67 -14.89
CA ASP A 130 -6.66 -4.75 -15.35
C ASP A 130 -5.22 -4.27 -15.49
N SER A 131 -5.00 -3.07 -16.02
CA SER A 131 -3.67 -2.50 -16.11
C SER A 131 -3.07 -2.29 -14.71
N PHE A 132 -3.85 -1.76 -13.77
CA PHE A 132 -3.40 -1.54 -12.40
C PHE A 132 -2.99 -2.84 -11.70
N VAL A 133 -3.82 -3.89 -11.82
CA VAL A 133 -3.56 -5.18 -11.17
C VAL A 133 -2.44 -5.94 -11.87
N LYS A 134 -2.46 -6.05 -13.22
CA LYS A 134 -1.50 -6.90 -13.95
C LYS A 134 -0.13 -6.25 -14.11
N LYS A 135 -0.08 -4.94 -14.35
CA LYS A 135 1.17 -4.21 -14.61
C LYS A 135 1.68 -3.46 -13.37
N GLY A 136 0.81 -3.22 -12.39
CA GLY A 136 1.10 -2.33 -11.27
C GLY A 136 0.93 -0.86 -11.65
N TRP A 137 1.15 0.02 -10.66
CA TRP A 137 1.04 1.47 -10.82
C TRP A 137 2.18 2.19 -10.11
N THR A 138 2.63 3.36 -10.59
CA THR A 138 3.72 4.12 -9.96
C THR A 138 3.51 5.63 -10.05
N PHE A 139 3.18 6.28 -8.92
CA PHE A 139 3.09 7.74 -8.87
C PHE A 139 4.44 8.40 -9.10
N GLY A 140 4.46 9.40 -9.99
CA GLY A 140 5.66 10.16 -10.37
C GLY A 140 6.37 9.66 -11.64
N GLY A 141 5.91 8.56 -12.26
CA GLY A 141 6.36 8.11 -13.58
C GLY A 141 5.37 8.42 -14.72
N GLN A 142 4.08 8.61 -14.39
CA GLN A 142 3.05 9.03 -15.32
C GLN A 142 2.67 10.50 -15.07
N ALA A 143 2.31 11.24 -16.13
CA ALA A 143 1.73 12.56 -16.02
C ALA A 143 0.34 12.43 -15.37
N ALA A 144 0.26 12.66 -14.06
CA ALA A 144 -1.02 12.72 -13.36
C ALA A 144 -1.76 13.97 -13.84
N ALA A 145 -2.77 13.79 -14.70
CA ALA A 145 -3.72 14.84 -15.00
C ALA A 145 -4.67 14.92 -13.81
N ALA A 146 -4.42 15.86 -12.89
CA ALA A 146 -5.38 16.22 -11.86
C ALA A 146 -6.54 16.98 -12.53
N ALA A 147 -7.37 16.27 -13.26
CA ALA A 147 -8.61 16.81 -13.80
C ALA A 147 -9.73 16.57 -12.79
N ARG A 148 -10.55 17.59 -12.56
CA ARG A 148 -11.89 17.42 -12.02
C ARG A 148 -12.74 16.97 -13.18
N ASP A 149 -13.34 15.78 -13.11
CA ASP A 149 -14.22 15.32 -14.18
C ASP A 149 -15.66 15.73 -13.84
N GLY A 150 -16.35 16.33 -14.81
CA GLY A 150 -17.77 16.64 -14.73
C GLY A 150 -18.66 15.43 -14.97
N VAL A 151 -18.10 14.29 -15.42
CA VAL A 151 -18.84 13.06 -15.78
C VAL A 151 -19.41 12.34 -14.56
N HIS A 152 -18.73 12.39 -13.41
CA HIS A 152 -19.16 11.66 -12.19
C HIS A 152 -19.94 12.53 -11.18
N GLY A 153 -20.20 13.79 -11.52
CA GLY A 153 -20.82 14.77 -10.62
C GLY A 153 -20.11 14.84 -9.27
N ASP A 154 -20.86 14.98 -8.19
CA ASP A 154 -20.31 15.07 -6.83
C ASP A 154 -19.90 13.71 -6.23
N SER A 155 -20.16 12.57 -6.92
CA SER A 155 -19.87 11.24 -6.36
C SER A 155 -18.38 11.00 -6.13
N LEU A 156 -17.55 11.62 -6.97
CA LEU A 156 -16.08 11.61 -6.88
C LEU A 156 -15.49 12.85 -6.21
N GLU A 157 -16.32 13.64 -5.53
CA GLU A 157 -15.87 14.77 -4.73
C GLU A 157 -14.82 14.30 -3.69
N GLY A 158 -13.65 14.94 -3.71
CA GLY A 158 -12.51 14.58 -2.85
C GLY A 158 -11.62 13.43 -3.36
N ALA A 159 -11.94 12.85 -4.52
CA ALA A 159 -11.01 12.02 -5.29
C ALA A 159 -10.22 12.86 -6.29
N PHE A 160 -9.06 12.34 -6.68
CA PHE A 160 -8.23 12.88 -7.73
C PHE A 160 -8.19 11.88 -8.88
N GLN A 161 -8.36 12.36 -10.11
CA GLN A 161 -8.05 11.53 -11.28
C GLN A 161 -6.54 11.39 -11.36
N VAL A 162 -6.07 10.15 -11.44
CA VAL A 162 -4.63 9.82 -11.44
C VAL A 162 -4.18 9.18 -12.76
N ALA A 163 -5.13 8.63 -13.51
CA ALA A 163 -5.02 8.25 -14.91
C ALA A 163 -6.43 8.23 -15.52
N PRO A 164 -6.58 8.17 -16.86
CA PRO A 164 -7.88 7.97 -17.48
C PRO A 164 -8.62 6.76 -16.88
N GLY A 165 -9.83 6.99 -16.37
CA GLY A 165 -10.67 5.97 -15.73
C GLY A 165 -10.17 5.45 -14.37
N MET A 166 -9.21 6.15 -13.73
CA MET A 166 -8.68 5.78 -12.42
C MET A 166 -8.68 6.98 -11.47
N TRP A 167 -9.45 6.84 -10.40
CA TRP A 167 -9.67 7.84 -9.38
C TRP A 167 -9.08 7.39 -8.06
N MET A 168 -8.68 8.33 -7.22
CA MET A 168 -8.06 8.00 -5.95
C MET A 168 -8.48 8.94 -4.82
N TYR A 169 -8.94 8.37 -3.73
CA TYR A 169 -9.10 9.03 -2.43
C TYR A 169 -7.91 8.71 -1.53
N ARG A 170 -7.55 9.67 -0.68
CA ARG A 170 -6.62 9.44 0.41
C ARG A 170 -7.20 9.95 1.73
N VAL A 171 -7.38 9.04 2.67
CA VAL A 171 -7.86 9.34 4.02
C VAL A 171 -6.70 9.17 4.99
N SER A 172 -6.33 10.22 5.71
CA SER A 172 -5.29 10.18 6.75
C SER A 172 -5.91 10.33 8.13
N THR A 173 -5.10 10.19 9.18
CA THR A 173 -5.53 10.52 10.56
C THR A 173 -5.99 11.97 10.72
N LYS A 174 -5.55 12.88 9.83
CA LYS A 174 -5.98 14.28 9.81
C LYS A 174 -7.24 14.53 8.99
N GLY A 175 -7.79 13.51 8.33
CA GLY A 175 -8.94 13.62 7.42
C GLY A 175 -8.58 13.35 5.95
N LEU A 176 -9.52 13.68 5.07
CA LEU A 176 -9.36 13.52 3.62
C LEU A 176 -8.30 14.50 3.11
N ALA A 177 -7.33 13.99 2.34
CA ALA A 177 -6.23 14.82 1.83
C ALA A 177 -6.70 15.68 0.65
N ALA A 178 -6.34 16.97 0.67
CA ALA A 178 -6.63 17.92 -0.40
C ALA A 178 -5.61 17.89 -1.56
N GLU A 179 -4.51 17.15 -1.41
CA GLU A 179 -3.46 17.04 -2.43
C GLU A 179 -2.81 15.64 -2.44
N LEU A 180 -2.32 15.24 -3.61
CA LEU A 180 -1.60 13.98 -3.81
C LEU A 180 -0.08 14.15 -3.71
N GLY A 181 0.43 14.26 -2.49
CA GLY A 181 1.87 14.27 -2.22
C GLY A 181 2.52 12.88 -2.17
N ILE A 182 2.32 12.02 -3.17
CA ILE A 182 2.75 10.60 -3.14
C ILE A 182 3.67 10.15 -4.29
N ASN A 183 4.41 11.09 -4.90
CA ASN A 183 5.47 10.74 -5.86
C ASN A 183 6.43 9.68 -5.27
N GLY A 184 6.89 8.76 -6.12
CA GLY A 184 7.75 7.64 -5.70
C GLY A 184 7.00 6.48 -5.05
N THR A 185 5.67 6.44 -5.14
CA THR A 185 4.86 5.32 -4.63
C THR A 185 4.57 4.31 -5.74
N ARG A 186 4.87 3.03 -5.49
CA ARG A 186 4.60 1.91 -6.39
C ARG A 186 3.62 0.92 -5.76
N PHE A 187 2.65 0.49 -6.56
CA PHE A 187 1.67 -0.55 -6.23
C PHE A 187 1.91 -1.76 -7.12
N THR A 188 2.01 -2.94 -6.52
CA THR A 188 2.28 -4.21 -7.24
C THR A 188 1.52 -5.36 -6.59
N VAL A 189 1.28 -6.42 -7.35
CA VAL A 189 0.68 -7.65 -6.82
C VAL A 189 1.58 -8.27 -5.76
N ASP A 190 0.96 -8.69 -4.67
CA ASP A 190 1.58 -9.59 -3.71
C ASP A 190 1.42 -11.03 -4.20
N LYS A 191 2.47 -11.56 -4.83
CA LYS A 191 2.48 -12.92 -5.39
C LYS A 191 2.38 -14.02 -4.33
N LYS A 192 2.65 -13.72 -3.05
CA LYS A 192 2.53 -14.71 -1.97
C LYS A 192 1.08 -14.83 -1.52
N LEU A 193 0.35 -13.72 -1.50
CA LEU A 193 -1.04 -13.66 -1.04
C LEU A 193 -2.05 -13.82 -2.18
N THR A 194 -1.67 -13.53 -3.42
CA THR A 194 -2.59 -13.64 -4.57
C THR A 194 -2.53 -15.02 -5.20
N GLU A 195 -3.69 -15.63 -5.40
CA GLU A 195 -3.81 -16.88 -6.16
C GLU A 195 -3.67 -16.59 -7.67
N PRO A 196 -2.91 -17.41 -8.44
CA PRO A 196 -2.67 -17.15 -9.86
C PRO A 196 -3.94 -17.00 -10.70
N ASN A 197 -5.03 -17.70 -10.33
CA ASN A 197 -6.30 -17.69 -11.05
C ASN A 197 -7.11 -16.39 -10.84
N ASN A 198 -6.64 -15.49 -9.96
CA ASN A 198 -7.31 -14.22 -9.67
C ASN A 198 -6.77 -13.04 -10.50
N LEU A 199 -5.73 -13.25 -11.31
CA LEU A 199 -5.13 -12.24 -12.18
C LEU A 199 -5.83 -12.13 -13.54
#